data_AF-A0A7V8FBF3-F1
#
_entry.id   AF-A0A7V8FBF3-F1
#
_cell.length_a   1.000
_cell.length_b   1.000
_cell.length_c   1.000
_cell.angle_alpha   90.00
_cell.angle_beta   90.00
_cell.angle_gamma   90.00
#
_symmetry.space_group_name_H-M   'P 1'
#
loop_
_entity.id
_entity.type
_entity.pdbx_description
1 polymer ?
#
loop_
_entity_poly.entity_id
_entity_poly.type
_entity_poly.pdbx_seq_one_letter_code
_entity_poly.pdbx_strand_id
1 'polypeptide(L)'
;MRLPSPAASLLAATSLLFGGAATAAQPATTGLGSSWPNATDVSASPQYHVYRFERDGIRYIQINDATGTVRGAVAYIGGQILDLILPLIYGHLSKRHWPARTALG
;
A
#
# COMPACT_ATOMS: atom_id res chain seq x y z
N MET A 1 -44.99 55.35 -12.84
CA MET A 1 -43.59 55.42 -12.35
C MET A 1 -43.55 55.07 -10.87
N ARG A 2 -43.06 53.86 -10.56
CA ARG A 2 -42.52 53.43 -9.26
C ARG A 2 -41.84 52.08 -9.50
N LEU A 3 -40.51 52.03 -9.46
CA LEU A 3 -39.72 50.80 -9.60
C LEU A 3 -39.79 50.00 -8.28
N PRO A 4 -40.00 48.68 -8.29
CA PRO A 4 -39.75 47.84 -7.11
C PRO A 4 -38.25 47.50 -7.00
N SER A 5 -37.74 47.61 -5.77
CA SER A 5 -36.33 47.47 -5.38
C SER A 5 -35.75 46.05 -5.61
N PRO A 6 -34.47 45.91 -5.99
CA PRO A 6 -33.80 44.63 -6.14
C PRO A 6 -33.23 44.16 -4.79
N ALA A 7 -34.00 43.44 -4.00
CA ALA A 7 -33.50 42.79 -2.80
C ALA A 7 -34.19 41.44 -2.60
N ALA A 8 -33.48 40.38 -3.00
CA ALA A 8 -33.59 38.98 -2.55
C ALA A 8 -33.50 37.99 -3.72
N SER A 9 -32.40 38.01 -4.47
CA SER A 9 -31.97 36.83 -5.23
C SER A 9 -30.83 36.17 -4.46
N LEU A 10 -31.18 35.43 -3.40
CA LEU A 10 -30.24 34.62 -2.64
C LEU A 10 -30.69 33.16 -2.72
N LEU A 11 -30.12 32.41 -3.66
CA LEU A 11 -29.55 31.08 -3.40
C LEU A 11 -28.81 30.65 -4.67
N ALA A 12 -27.50 30.81 -4.64
CA ALA A 12 -26.59 30.31 -5.65
C ALA A 12 -26.66 28.78 -5.69
N ALA A 13 -27.01 28.23 -6.85
CA ALA A 13 -26.84 26.83 -7.16
C ALA A 13 -25.36 26.56 -7.44
N THR A 14 -24.62 26.10 -6.42
CA THR A 14 -23.20 25.70 -6.58
C THR A 14 -22.84 24.52 -5.68
N SER A 15 -23.32 23.33 -6.05
CA SER A 15 -22.86 22.07 -5.45
C SER A 15 -22.36 21.13 -6.56
N LEU A 16 -21.21 21.47 -7.15
CA LEU A 16 -20.57 20.68 -8.22
C LEU A 16 -19.02 20.68 -8.14
N LEU A 17 -18.43 20.75 -6.94
CA LEU A 17 -16.95 20.89 -6.82
C LEU A 17 -16.22 19.91 -5.89
N PHE A 18 -16.83 18.82 -5.40
CA PHE A 18 -16.10 17.88 -4.50
C PHE A 18 -16.13 16.41 -4.93
N GLY A 19 -16.20 16.14 -6.23
CA GLY A 19 -15.83 14.83 -6.78
C GLY A 19 -14.35 14.81 -7.14
N GLY A 20 -13.45 14.73 -6.14
CA GLY A 20 -12.03 14.55 -6.40
C GLY A 20 -11.82 13.26 -7.20
N ALA A 21 -11.31 13.38 -8.43
CA ALA A 21 -10.93 12.22 -9.22
C ALA A 21 -9.83 11.46 -8.46
N ALA A 22 -10.17 10.30 -7.89
CA ALA A 22 -9.18 9.39 -7.35
C ALA A 22 -8.35 8.86 -8.53
N THR A 23 -7.19 9.47 -8.77
CA THR A 23 -6.24 8.92 -9.73
C THR A 23 -5.72 7.61 -9.14
N ALA A 24 -5.93 6.51 -9.86
CA ALA A 24 -5.37 5.22 -9.46
C ALA A 24 -3.85 5.29 -9.56
N ALA A 25 -3.18 5.55 -8.44
CA ALA A 25 -1.73 5.52 -8.37
C ALA A 25 -1.22 4.16 -8.86
N GLN A 26 -0.30 4.18 -9.82
CA GLN A 26 0.33 2.97 -10.31
C GLN A 26 1.15 2.34 -9.17
N PRO A 27 1.05 1.02 -8.94
CA PRO A 27 1.84 0.36 -7.92
C PRO A 27 3.35 0.52 -8.19
N ALA A 28 4.14 0.65 -7.13
CA ALA A 28 5.59 0.73 -7.27
C ALA A 28 6.16 -0.62 -7.74
N THR A 29 7.26 -0.63 -8.49
CA THR A 29 7.90 -1.88 -8.97
C THR A 29 9.14 -2.28 -8.13
N THR A 30 9.59 -1.38 -7.25
CA THR A 30 10.78 -1.52 -6.40
C THR A 30 10.50 -1.00 -4.98
N GLY A 31 11.35 -1.34 -4.01
CA GLY A 31 11.22 -0.89 -2.61
C GLY A 31 10.58 -1.91 -1.65
N LEU A 32 10.19 -3.09 -2.14
CA LEU A 32 9.78 -4.20 -1.28
C LEU A 32 10.90 -4.58 -0.30
N GLY A 33 10.56 -4.75 0.97
CA GLY A 33 11.47 -5.00 2.09
C GLY A 33 12.02 -3.73 2.77
N SER A 34 11.78 -2.54 2.21
CA SER A 34 12.22 -1.28 2.84
C SER A 34 11.25 -0.80 3.93
N SER A 35 11.76 -0.12 4.95
CA SER A 35 10.95 0.48 6.02
C SER A 35 10.05 1.62 5.56
N TRP A 36 10.54 2.44 4.63
CA TRP A 36 9.85 3.61 4.10
C TRP A 36 10.08 3.67 2.58
N PRO A 37 9.44 2.79 1.81
CA PRO A 37 9.58 2.78 0.36
C PRO A 37 9.02 4.06 -0.26
N ASN A 38 9.54 4.44 -1.43
CA ASN A 38 8.91 5.46 -2.26
C ASN A 38 7.69 4.86 -2.98
N ALA A 39 6.67 4.52 -2.20
CA ALA A 39 5.40 3.95 -2.63
C ALA A 39 4.27 4.61 -1.83
N THR A 40 3.08 4.68 -2.43
CA THR A 40 1.91 5.23 -1.73
C THR A 40 1.54 4.32 -0.56
N ASP A 41 1.49 4.88 0.64
CA ASP A 41 0.88 4.23 1.79
C ASP A 41 -0.64 4.20 1.61
N VAL A 42 -1.22 3.00 1.64
CA VAL A 42 -2.66 2.76 1.47
C VAL A 42 -3.32 2.31 2.77
N SER A 43 -2.62 2.38 3.90
CA SER A 43 -3.17 2.04 5.20
C SER A 43 -4.27 3.02 5.63
N ALA A 44 -5.38 2.48 6.13
CA ALA A 44 -6.41 3.25 6.83
C ALA A 44 -6.15 3.37 8.35
N SER A 45 -5.10 2.70 8.86
CA SER A 45 -4.75 2.67 10.27
C SER A 45 -3.45 3.45 10.52
N PRO A 46 -3.38 4.29 11.57
CA PRO A 46 -2.13 4.95 11.95
C PRO A 46 -1.10 4.00 12.58
N GLN A 47 -1.48 2.76 12.92
CA GLN A 47 -0.58 1.79 13.55
C GLN A 47 0.28 1.01 12.54
N TYR A 48 -0.06 1.10 11.25
CA TYR A 48 0.57 0.35 10.19
C TYR A 48 0.75 1.21 8.94
N HIS A 49 1.79 0.90 8.18
CA HIS A 49 1.97 1.41 6.82
C HIS A 49 1.85 0.24 5.85
N VAL A 50 1.02 0.40 4.82
CA VAL A 50 0.74 -0.67 3.86
C VAL A 50 1.10 -0.19 2.47
N TYR A 51 1.96 -0.94 1.77
CA TYR A 51 2.47 -0.56 0.46
C TYR A 51 2.13 -1.60 -0.59
N ARG A 52 1.74 -1.13 -1.78
CA ARG A 52 1.42 -1.97 -2.94
C ARG A 52 2.54 -1.92 -3.96
N PHE A 53 3.04 -3.08 -4.33
CA PHE A 53 3.98 -3.25 -5.42
C PHE A 53 3.41 -4.16 -6.50
N GLU A 54 3.86 -3.97 -7.74
CA GLU A 54 3.55 -4.87 -8.85
C GLU A 54 4.81 -5.15 -9.67
N ARG A 55 5.08 -6.43 -9.93
CA ARG A 55 6.21 -6.87 -10.75
C ARG A 55 5.83 -8.15 -11.48
N ASP A 56 6.03 -8.18 -12.79
CA ASP A 56 5.79 -9.35 -13.63
C ASP A 56 4.37 -9.95 -13.46
N GLY A 57 3.37 -9.09 -13.25
CA GLY A 57 1.97 -9.49 -13.02
C GLY A 57 1.68 -10.01 -11.61
N ILE A 58 2.67 -9.99 -10.71
CA ILE A 58 2.54 -10.35 -9.30
C ILE A 58 2.34 -9.08 -8.48
N ARG A 59 1.26 -9.04 -7.70
CA ARG A 59 1.02 -7.95 -6.75
C ARG A 59 1.57 -8.32 -5.38
N TYR A 60 2.38 -7.47 -4.80
CA TYR A 60 2.87 -7.61 -3.43
C TYR A 60 2.25 -6.55 -2.53
N ILE A 61 1.77 -6.97 -1.37
CA ILE A 61 1.28 -6.10 -0.30
C ILE A 61 2.25 -6.22 0.86
N GLN A 62 3.00 -5.18 1.17
CA GLN A 62 3.89 -5.15 2.33
C GLN A 62 3.21 -4.43 3.48
N ILE A 63 3.37 -4.96 4.70
CA ILE A 63 2.87 -4.36 5.93
C ILE A 63 4.05 -4.03 6.82
N ASN A 64 4.18 -2.76 7.17
CA ASN A 64 5.11 -2.27 8.18
C ASN A 64 4.31 -1.82 9.40
N ASP A 65 4.88 -1.94 10.59
CA ASP A 65 4.33 -1.27 11.77
C ASP A 65 4.62 0.24 11.75
N ALA A 66 4.08 0.96 12.74
CA ALA A 66 4.26 2.41 12.89
C ALA A 66 5.72 2.89 13.00
N THR A 67 6.68 2.01 13.34
CA THR A 67 8.11 2.39 13.38
C THR A 67 8.82 2.11 12.05
N GLY A 68 8.11 1.57 11.06
CA GLY A 68 8.64 1.17 9.77
C GLY A 68 9.23 -0.24 9.76
N THR A 69 9.03 -1.04 10.82
CA THR A 69 9.50 -2.44 10.83
C THR A 69 8.62 -3.28 9.92
N VAL A 70 9.23 -3.95 8.94
CA VAL A 70 8.51 -4.88 8.05
C VAL A 70 7.99 -6.06 8.85
N ARG A 71 6.67 -6.24 8.90
CA ARG A 71 5.99 -7.34 9.60
C ARG A 71 5.66 -8.51 8.69
N GLY A 72 5.56 -8.27 7.39
CA GLY A 72 5.38 -9.31 6.39
C GLY A 72 4.96 -8.75 5.04
N ALA A 73 4.80 -9.65 4.08
CA ALA A 73 4.20 -9.31 2.80
C ALA A 73 3.31 -10.45 2.29
N VAL A 74 2.37 -10.11 1.41
CA VAL A 74 1.50 -11.07 0.74
C VAL A 74 1.67 -10.89 -0.76
N ALA A 75 1.85 -11.99 -1.49
CA ALA A 75 1.84 -11.99 -2.95
C ALA A 75 0.48 -12.47 -3.47
N TYR A 76 -0.04 -11.82 -4.51
CA TYR A 76 -1.28 -12.19 -5.17
C TYR A 76 -1.03 -12.37 -6.67
N ILE A 77 -1.37 -13.56 -7.18
CA ILE A 77 -1.17 -13.97 -8.58
C ILE A 77 -2.36 -14.80 -9.01
N GLY A 78 -3.06 -14.39 -10.06
CA GLY A 78 -4.11 -15.22 -10.68
C GLY A 78 -5.20 -15.74 -9.72
N GLY A 79 -5.60 -14.95 -8.71
CA GLY A 79 -6.60 -15.37 -7.73
C GLY A 79 -6.05 -16.14 -6.53
N GLN A 80 -4.76 -16.48 -6.55
CA GLN A 80 -4.09 -17.19 -5.47
C GLN A 80 -3.35 -16.21 -4.57
N ILE A 81 -3.44 -16.45 -3.26
CA ILE A 81 -2.70 -15.73 -2.24
C ILE A 81 -1.54 -16.61 -1.80
N LEU A 82 -0.34 -16.06 -1.85
CA LEU A 82 0.84 -16.67 -1.24
C LEU A 82 1.26 -15.77 -0.07
N ASP A 83 1.05 -16.26 1.14
CA ASP A 83 1.53 -15.58 2.35
C ASP A 83 3.05 -15.67 2.38
N LEU A 84 3.71 -14.52 2.20
CA LEU A 84 5.15 -14.44 2.40
C LEU A 84 5.41 -13.93 3.82
N ILE A 85 5.28 -14.84 4.78
CA ILE A 85 5.79 -14.59 6.13
C ILE A 85 7.32 -14.58 6.03
N LEU A 86 7.91 -13.39 5.90
CA LEU A 86 9.32 -13.18 6.21
C LEU A 86 9.42 -12.53 7.60
N PRO A 87 10.02 -13.22 8.56
CA PRO A 87 11.27 -12.78 9.14
C PRO A 87 12.41 -13.39 8.32
N LEU A 88 13.56 -12.71 8.24
CA LEU A 88 14.83 -13.17 7.66
C LEU A 88 15.05 -12.85 6.17
N ILE A 89 15.46 -11.61 5.87
CA ILE A 89 16.80 -11.33 5.32
C ILE A 89 17.12 -9.84 5.41
N TYR A 90 17.41 -9.39 6.63
CA TYR A 90 18.46 -8.39 6.85
C TYR A 90 19.12 -8.73 8.19
N GLY A 91 20.23 -9.49 8.15
CA GLY A 91 21.17 -9.53 9.28
C GLY A 91 21.32 -10.80 10.14
N HIS A 92 20.88 -12.01 9.75
CA HIS A 92 21.12 -13.19 10.61
C HIS A 92 21.39 -14.56 9.97
N LEU A 93 21.85 -14.60 8.72
CA LEU A 93 22.55 -15.78 8.17
C LEU A 93 24.06 -15.60 8.24
N SER A 94 24.55 -15.27 9.44
CA SER A 94 25.91 -15.61 9.85
C SER A 94 25.82 -16.85 10.73
N LYS A 95 26.28 -17.98 10.17
CA LYS A 95 26.65 -19.22 10.88
C LYS A 95 25.54 -19.91 11.67
N ARG A 96 24.60 -20.57 10.98
CA ARG A 96 24.16 -21.88 11.47
C ARG A 96 24.21 -22.88 10.33
N HIS A 97 25.18 -23.80 10.46
CA HIS A 97 25.26 -24.99 9.64
C HIS A 97 23.89 -25.68 9.71
N TRP A 98 23.29 -25.89 8.55
CA TRP A 98 22.16 -26.81 8.40
C TRP A 98 22.73 -28.13 7.91
N PRO A 99 22.48 -29.27 8.59
CA PRO A 99 22.95 -30.56 8.11
C PRO A 99 22.15 -30.98 6.88
N ALA A 100 22.87 -31.22 5.78
CA ALA A 100 22.34 -31.92 4.63
C ALA A 100 21.83 -33.31 5.09
N ARG A 101 20.53 -33.57 4.97
CA ARG A 101 20.03 -34.94 5.01
C ARG A 101 20.29 -35.58 3.65
N THR A 102 21.46 -36.20 3.53
CA THR A 102 21.72 -37.26 2.57
C THR A 102 21.68 -38.58 3.32
N ALA A 103 20.64 -39.36 3.10
CA ALA A 103 20.58 -40.81 3.21
C ALA A 103 19.42 -41.20 2.28
N LEU A 104 19.67 -41.57 1.02
CA LEU A 104 20.03 -42.93 0.54
C LEU A 104 18.94 -43.94 0.99
N GLY A 105 18.29 -44.69 0.11
CA GLY A 105 18.94 -45.49 -0.93
C GLY A 105 19.50 -46.73 -0.27
#